data_AF-A0A7C3C6P0-F1
#
_entry.id   AF-A0A7C3C6P0-F1
#
_cell.length_a   1.000
_cell.length_b   1.000
_cell.length_c   1.000
_cell.angle_alpha   90.00
_cell.angle_beta   90.00
_cell.angle_gamma   90.00
#
_symmetry.space_group_name_H-M   'P 1'
#
loop_
_entity.id
_entity.type
_entity.pdbx_description
1 polymer ?
#
loop_
_entity_poly.entity_id
_entity_poly.type
_entity_poly.pdbx_seq_one_letter_code
_entity_poly.pdbx_strand_id
1 'polypeptide(L)'
;MRRLGVWVFLALGLGFAQKVHLMWSGAITGPTSDAGKYYAQGVEDYCKYANEEGKTGGLTIVCETRDDQYNNANTQRNFEEALERGDPAFLGYSTGGTLQLKPLIQEVGMTYIPASYHIGNIDPPDNDYLFLPIVSYSEQVIALLEYIAKEKPGAKVALAVHPSPFGRAPVPDAKKAAKELGIEIVEVQEMAKGLDYTATLKRFANKGVEYIVYQNVAGPVATMIKDAKRLGLKIKHAAAHYAGGPDLLRLAGDAAEGVIWVTSYFMPYEDAAGAAFVKKLGERYKRPADTIESVHYPSGMLAAAIAIEAIKRAHKAGKPVTGDAGREAVYAEMLKLSFDPGLAVGPVTYTKEDHVGVDHMRVLRAEGGKFVPITEPFQSKLFRKVHYGK
;
A
#
# COMPACT_ATOMS: atom_id res chain seq x y z
N MET A 1 39.47 -44.61 -50.47
CA MET A 1 38.73 -44.56 -49.19
C MET A 1 38.52 -43.09 -48.82
N ARG A 2 37.29 -42.59 -48.99
CA ARG A 2 36.90 -41.19 -48.70
C ARG A 2 36.65 -41.04 -47.19
N ARG A 3 37.34 -40.09 -46.53
CA ARG A 3 37.04 -39.67 -45.16
C ARG A 3 35.82 -38.74 -45.20
N LEU A 4 34.69 -39.17 -44.62
CA LEU A 4 33.59 -38.27 -44.28
C LEU A 4 33.91 -37.59 -42.95
N GLY A 5 34.11 -36.28 -42.97
CA GLY A 5 34.13 -35.45 -41.77
C GLY A 5 32.69 -35.10 -41.39
N VAL A 6 32.24 -35.57 -40.23
CA VAL A 6 30.97 -35.15 -39.61
C VAL A 6 31.23 -33.84 -38.88
N TRP A 7 30.67 -32.75 -39.41
CA TRP A 7 30.62 -31.47 -38.70
C TRP A 7 29.38 -31.46 -37.80
N VAL A 8 29.60 -31.53 -36.49
CA VAL A 8 28.55 -31.27 -35.49
C VAL A 8 28.37 -29.75 -35.42
N PHE A 9 27.28 -29.25 -35.98
CA PHE A 9 26.82 -27.89 -35.72
C PHE A 9 26.23 -27.85 -34.31
N LEU A 10 26.97 -27.29 -33.35
CA LEU A 10 26.40 -26.81 -32.09
C LEU A 10 25.56 -25.58 -32.43
N ALA A 11 24.24 -25.75 -32.51
CA ALA A 11 23.31 -24.64 -32.49
C ALA A 11 23.30 -24.05 -31.06
N LEU A 12 24.07 -22.98 -30.84
CA LEU A 12 23.86 -22.08 -29.71
C LEU A 12 22.51 -21.40 -29.90
N GLY A 13 21.46 -22.01 -29.37
CA GLY A 13 20.16 -21.37 -29.25
C GLY A 13 20.31 -20.17 -28.32
N LEU A 14 20.36 -18.96 -28.89
CA LEU A 14 20.07 -17.73 -28.17
C LEU A 14 18.60 -17.79 -27.74
N GLY A 15 18.32 -18.48 -26.63
CA GLY A 15 17.01 -18.47 -26.02
C GLY A 15 16.70 -17.05 -25.55
N PHE A 16 15.85 -16.35 -26.29
CA PHE A 16 15.31 -15.09 -25.80
C PHE A 16 14.47 -15.37 -24.55
N ALA A 17 14.81 -14.74 -23.44
CA ALA A 17 14.04 -14.83 -22.21
C ALA A 17 12.57 -14.44 -22.50
N GLN A 18 11.62 -15.29 -22.07
CA GLN A 18 10.20 -15.01 -22.24
C GLN A 18 9.84 -13.71 -21.52
N LYS A 19 9.13 -12.82 -22.23
CA LYS A 19 8.64 -11.57 -21.66
C LYS A 19 7.30 -11.78 -20.97
N VAL A 20 7.14 -11.21 -19.78
CA VAL A 20 5.89 -11.18 -19.03
C VAL A 20 5.60 -9.73 -18.65
N HIS A 21 4.44 -9.23 -19.05
CA HIS A 21 4.02 -7.87 -18.74
C HIS A 21 3.36 -7.81 -17.35
N LEU A 22 3.59 -6.71 -16.64
CA LEU A 22 2.99 -6.44 -15.34
C LEU A 22 2.60 -4.96 -15.27
N MET A 23 1.31 -4.68 -15.39
CA MET A 23 0.81 -3.31 -15.33
C MET A 23 0.53 -2.86 -13.89
N TRP A 24 0.93 -1.63 -13.58
CA TRP A 24 0.38 -0.84 -12.49
C TRP A 24 -0.47 0.31 -13.05
N SER A 25 -1.64 0.56 -12.47
CA SER A 25 -2.48 1.72 -12.79
C SER A 25 -2.83 2.49 -11.53
N GLY A 26 -2.51 3.78 -11.51
CA GLY A 26 -2.84 4.64 -10.37
C GLY A 26 -2.55 6.11 -10.61
N ALA A 27 -2.67 6.91 -9.55
CA ALA A 27 -2.54 8.36 -9.63
C ALA A 27 -1.07 8.80 -9.55
N ILE A 28 -0.36 8.82 -10.68
CA ILE A 28 0.96 9.49 -10.76
C ILE A 28 0.76 11.00 -10.66
N THR A 29 -0.29 11.49 -11.30
CA THR A 29 -0.78 12.87 -11.16
C THR A 29 -2.23 12.89 -10.65
N GLY A 30 -2.77 14.08 -10.39
CA GLY A 30 -4.15 14.22 -9.92
C GLY A 30 -4.34 13.89 -8.43
N PRO A 31 -5.60 13.60 -8.00
CA PRO A 31 -5.91 13.30 -6.61
C PRO A 31 -5.06 12.16 -6.06
N THR A 32 -4.58 12.30 -4.81
CA THR A 32 -3.71 11.31 -4.12
C THR A 32 -2.31 11.09 -4.70
N SER A 33 -1.89 11.88 -5.71
CA SER A 33 -0.54 11.78 -6.31
C SER A 33 0.62 12.06 -5.34
N ASP A 34 0.35 12.66 -4.17
CA ASP A 34 1.31 12.76 -3.06
C ASP A 34 1.83 11.37 -2.63
N ALA A 35 1.08 10.29 -2.88
CA ALA A 35 1.49 8.91 -2.67
C ALA A 35 1.77 8.17 -3.99
N GLY A 36 0.85 8.26 -4.95
CA GLY A 36 0.89 7.42 -6.16
C GLY A 36 2.12 7.63 -7.05
N LYS A 37 2.70 8.84 -7.09
CA LYS A 37 3.93 9.08 -7.85
C LYS A 37 5.11 8.24 -7.33
N TYR A 38 5.30 8.19 -6.01
CA TYR A 38 6.41 7.43 -5.40
C TYR A 38 6.14 5.94 -5.48
N TYR A 39 4.87 5.53 -5.36
CA TYR A 39 4.46 4.14 -5.53
C TYR A 39 4.80 3.62 -6.94
N ALA A 40 4.45 4.37 -7.99
CA ALA A 40 4.79 4.03 -9.37
C ALA A 40 6.31 3.85 -9.56
N GLN A 41 7.10 4.78 -9.02
CA GLN A 41 8.56 4.70 -9.07
C GLN A 41 9.10 3.47 -8.36
N GLY A 42 8.48 3.05 -7.25
CA GLY A 42 8.82 1.83 -6.53
C GLY A 42 8.56 0.57 -7.36
N VAL A 43 7.43 0.53 -8.07
CA VAL A 43 7.09 -0.56 -9.00
C VAL A 43 8.12 -0.65 -10.13
N GLU A 44 8.41 0.46 -10.80
CA GLU A 44 9.39 0.55 -11.89
C GLU A 44 10.77 0.04 -11.45
N ASP A 45 11.26 0.55 -10.33
CA ASP A 45 12.62 0.30 -9.86
C ASP A 45 12.80 -1.12 -9.34
N TYR A 46 11.81 -1.67 -8.63
CA TYR A 46 11.87 -3.05 -8.19
C TYR A 46 11.82 -4.02 -9.39
N CYS A 47 11.04 -3.70 -10.42
CA CYS A 47 10.99 -4.49 -11.65
C CYS A 47 12.34 -4.52 -12.37
N LYS A 48 12.96 -3.34 -12.52
CA LYS A 48 14.30 -3.22 -13.09
C LYS A 48 15.32 -4.00 -12.28
N TYR A 49 15.30 -3.86 -10.96
CA TYR A 49 16.15 -4.61 -10.04
C TYR A 49 15.97 -6.11 -10.18
N ALA A 50 14.73 -6.60 -10.23
CA ALA A 50 14.45 -8.02 -10.32
C ALA A 50 15.02 -8.62 -11.61
N ASN A 51 14.91 -7.91 -12.74
CA ASN A 51 15.51 -8.33 -14.00
C ASN A 51 17.05 -8.32 -13.95
N GLU A 52 17.65 -7.24 -13.45
CA GLU A 52 19.12 -7.08 -13.38
C GLU A 52 19.79 -8.11 -12.44
N GLU A 53 19.12 -8.47 -11.35
CA GLU A 53 19.64 -9.41 -10.34
C GLU A 53 19.14 -10.85 -10.54
N GLY A 54 18.53 -11.17 -11.68
CA GLY A 54 18.05 -12.52 -12.01
C GLY A 54 16.98 -13.06 -11.04
N LYS A 55 16.23 -12.18 -10.37
CA LYS A 55 15.17 -12.54 -9.41
C LYS A 55 13.89 -13.03 -10.09
N THR A 56 13.83 -13.04 -11.42
CA THR A 56 12.65 -13.38 -12.23
C THR A 56 12.59 -14.85 -12.65
N GLY A 57 13.59 -15.66 -12.27
CA GLY A 57 13.64 -17.07 -12.63
C GLY A 57 13.94 -17.33 -14.11
N GLY A 58 14.58 -16.38 -14.80
CA GLY A 58 14.92 -16.48 -16.23
C GLY A 58 13.94 -15.77 -17.17
N LEU A 59 12.86 -15.20 -16.64
CA LEU A 59 11.93 -14.34 -17.37
C LEU A 59 12.47 -12.91 -17.51
N THR A 60 11.96 -12.18 -18.49
CA THR A 60 12.07 -10.70 -18.52
C THR A 60 10.73 -10.10 -18.12
N ILE A 61 10.65 -9.49 -16.94
CA ILE A 61 9.42 -8.81 -16.50
C ILE A 61 9.40 -7.39 -17.08
N VAL A 62 8.33 -7.02 -17.79
CA VAL A 62 8.13 -5.69 -18.37
C VAL A 62 7.06 -4.99 -17.56
N CYS A 63 7.49 -4.17 -16.59
CA CYS A 63 6.55 -3.39 -15.80
C CYS A 63 6.16 -2.10 -16.53
N GLU A 64 4.87 -1.81 -16.53
CA GLU A 64 4.31 -0.62 -17.13
C GLU A 64 3.45 0.12 -16.10
N THR A 65 3.78 1.38 -15.83
CA THR A 65 2.97 2.23 -14.97
C THR A 65 2.11 3.17 -15.81
N ARG A 66 0.80 3.13 -15.59
CA ARG A 66 -0.19 4.00 -16.22
C ARG A 66 -0.71 5.03 -15.21
N ASP A 67 -0.71 6.30 -15.60
CA ASP A 67 -1.35 7.36 -14.84
C ASP A 67 -2.85 7.39 -15.13
N ASP A 68 -3.66 6.88 -14.20
CA ASP A 68 -5.12 6.94 -14.30
C ASP A 68 -5.72 8.20 -13.66
N GLN A 69 -4.89 9.00 -13.00
CA GLN A 69 -5.28 10.24 -12.32
C GLN A 69 -6.39 10.06 -11.29
N TYR A 70 -6.48 8.88 -10.67
CA TYR A 70 -7.54 8.52 -9.73
C TYR A 70 -8.94 8.45 -10.37
N ASN A 71 -9.02 8.30 -11.70
CA ASN A 71 -10.26 8.16 -12.45
C ASN A 71 -10.55 6.68 -12.74
N ASN A 72 -11.67 6.17 -12.22
CA ASN A 72 -11.99 4.76 -12.32
C ASN A 72 -12.19 4.26 -13.77
N ALA A 73 -12.67 5.09 -14.70
CA ALA A 73 -12.84 4.69 -16.09
C ALA A 73 -11.50 4.48 -16.78
N ASN A 74 -10.49 5.30 -16.45
CA ASN A 74 -9.12 5.07 -16.89
C ASN A 74 -8.54 3.80 -16.26
N THR A 75 -8.77 3.57 -14.95
CA THR A 75 -8.34 2.33 -14.29
C THR A 75 -8.94 1.09 -14.96
N GLN A 76 -10.23 1.12 -15.29
CA GLN A 76 -10.91 0.02 -15.98
C GLN A 76 -10.32 -0.23 -17.38
N ARG A 77 -10.15 0.83 -18.19
CA ARG A 77 -9.53 0.72 -19.51
C ARG A 77 -8.11 0.14 -19.44
N ASN A 78 -7.31 0.57 -18.48
CA ASN A 78 -5.96 0.05 -18.28
C ASN A 78 -5.98 -1.44 -17.84
N PHE A 79 -6.94 -1.82 -17.00
CA PHE A 79 -7.13 -3.20 -16.58
C PHE A 79 -7.53 -4.11 -17.76
N GLU A 80 -8.47 -3.66 -18.60
CA GLU A 80 -8.88 -4.36 -19.82
C GLU A 80 -7.71 -4.49 -20.81
N GLU A 81 -6.88 -3.45 -20.99
CA GLU A 81 -5.66 -3.51 -21.82
C GLU A 81 -4.65 -4.54 -21.30
N ALA A 82 -4.44 -4.60 -19.98
CA ALA A 82 -3.56 -5.60 -19.35
C ALA A 82 -4.11 -7.02 -19.56
N LEU A 83 -5.44 -7.20 -19.45
CA LEU A 83 -6.09 -8.47 -19.69
C LEU A 83 -5.94 -8.93 -21.15
N GLU A 84 -6.22 -8.05 -22.12
CA GLU A 84 -6.06 -8.33 -23.56
C GLU A 84 -4.64 -8.70 -23.94
N ARG A 85 -3.64 -8.06 -23.31
CA ARG A 85 -2.22 -8.37 -23.49
C ARG A 85 -1.80 -9.71 -22.88
N GLY A 86 -2.62 -10.26 -21.99
CA GLY A 86 -2.35 -11.52 -21.30
C GLY A 86 -1.46 -11.37 -20.08
N ASP A 87 -1.50 -10.22 -19.39
CA ASP A 87 -0.81 -10.03 -18.12
C ASP A 87 -1.36 -11.04 -17.08
N PRO A 88 -0.49 -11.73 -16.31
CA PRO A 88 -0.95 -12.75 -15.36
C PRO A 88 -1.44 -12.15 -14.02
N ALA A 89 -1.12 -10.88 -13.76
CA ALA A 89 -1.48 -10.16 -12.54
C ALA A 89 -1.56 -8.64 -12.81
N PHE A 90 -2.31 -7.92 -11.97
CA PHE A 90 -2.48 -6.47 -12.05
C PHE A 90 -2.13 -5.80 -10.73
N LEU A 91 -1.39 -4.70 -10.79
CA LEU A 91 -1.12 -3.86 -9.64
C LEU A 91 -2.08 -2.66 -9.63
N GLY A 92 -3.09 -2.70 -8.78
CA GLY A 92 -4.09 -1.64 -8.66
C GLY A 92 -3.70 -0.53 -7.71
N TYR A 93 -4.50 0.53 -7.66
CA TYR A 93 -4.23 1.66 -6.79
C TYR A 93 -5.45 2.15 -6.01
N SER A 94 -6.44 2.75 -6.68
CA SER A 94 -7.54 3.43 -6.00
C SER A 94 -8.52 2.46 -5.34
N THR A 95 -9.02 2.79 -4.14
CA THR A 95 -10.08 1.99 -3.49
C THR A 95 -11.35 2.00 -4.32
N GLY A 96 -11.71 3.14 -4.91
CA GLY A 96 -12.92 3.26 -5.74
C GLY A 96 -12.86 2.41 -7.01
N GLY A 97 -11.74 2.46 -7.74
CA GLY A 97 -11.52 1.65 -8.93
C GLY A 97 -11.45 0.16 -8.60
N THR A 98 -10.75 -0.22 -7.52
CA THR A 98 -10.69 -1.63 -7.09
C THR A 98 -12.08 -2.18 -6.77
N LEU A 99 -12.89 -1.45 -5.97
CA LEU A 99 -14.25 -1.87 -5.63
C LEU A 99 -15.15 -2.00 -6.86
N GLN A 100 -15.02 -1.10 -7.83
CA GLN A 100 -15.76 -1.17 -9.09
C GLN A 100 -15.35 -2.39 -9.93
N LEU A 101 -14.06 -2.75 -9.92
CA LEU A 101 -13.52 -3.84 -10.71
C LEU A 101 -13.71 -5.23 -10.07
N LYS A 102 -14.11 -5.34 -8.80
CA LYS A 102 -14.22 -6.65 -8.10
C LYS A 102 -14.97 -7.71 -8.93
N PRO A 103 -16.17 -7.44 -9.49
CA PRO A 103 -16.89 -8.46 -10.25
C PRO A 103 -16.12 -8.93 -11.49
N LEU A 104 -15.50 -7.98 -12.22
CA LEU A 104 -14.71 -8.30 -13.41
C LEU A 104 -13.42 -9.05 -13.04
N ILE A 105 -12.74 -8.64 -11.96
CA ILE A 105 -11.55 -9.32 -11.43
C ILE A 105 -11.88 -10.79 -11.12
N GLN A 106 -13.01 -11.03 -10.46
CA GLN A 106 -13.49 -12.36 -10.13
C GLN A 106 -13.83 -13.18 -11.39
N GLU A 107 -14.50 -12.56 -12.36
CA GLU A 107 -14.91 -13.18 -13.62
C GLU A 107 -13.69 -13.66 -14.44
N VAL A 108 -12.67 -12.82 -14.57
CA VAL A 108 -11.51 -13.10 -15.44
C VAL A 108 -10.37 -13.85 -14.72
N GLY A 109 -10.49 -14.00 -13.40
CA GLY A 109 -9.55 -14.74 -12.56
C GLY A 109 -8.14 -14.14 -12.49
N MET A 110 -8.03 -12.81 -12.52
CA MET A 110 -6.73 -12.13 -12.53
C MET A 110 -6.30 -11.74 -11.12
N THR A 111 -5.13 -12.23 -10.69
CA THR A 111 -4.52 -11.80 -9.43
C THR A 111 -4.38 -10.27 -9.41
N TYR A 112 -4.92 -9.63 -8.37
CA TYR A 112 -4.99 -8.18 -8.22
C TYR A 112 -4.39 -7.76 -6.87
N ILE A 113 -3.31 -6.97 -6.92
CA ILE A 113 -2.61 -6.46 -5.73
C ILE A 113 -2.81 -4.94 -5.67
N PRO A 114 -3.76 -4.44 -4.84
CA PRO A 114 -4.04 -3.02 -4.77
C PRO A 114 -3.09 -2.27 -3.82
N ALA A 115 -2.74 -1.03 -4.17
CA ALA A 115 -2.24 -0.06 -3.19
C ALA A 115 -3.34 0.35 -2.17
N SER A 116 -4.61 0.09 -2.50
CA SER A 116 -5.74 0.26 -1.60
C SER A 116 -5.78 -0.84 -0.53
N TYR A 117 -5.53 -0.49 0.72
CA TYR A 117 -5.63 -1.39 1.88
C TYR A 117 -7.04 -1.45 2.48
N HIS A 118 -8.09 -1.26 1.68
CA HIS A 118 -9.46 -1.37 2.16
C HIS A 118 -9.82 -2.83 2.39
N ILE A 119 -10.24 -3.18 3.60
CA ILE A 119 -10.57 -4.58 3.94
C ILE A 119 -11.71 -5.13 3.07
N GLY A 120 -12.67 -4.29 2.67
CA GLY A 120 -13.75 -4.67 1.75
C GLY A 120 -13.30 -5.09 0.35
N ASN A 121 -12.02 -4.89 -0.02
CA ASN A 121 -11.46 -5.49 -1.22
C ASN A 121 -11.36 -7.02 -1.10
N ILE A 122 -11.10 -7.53 0.10
CA ILE A 122 -10.92 -8.97 0.37
C ILE A 122 -12.10 -9.59 1.14
N ASP A 123 -13.13 -8.80 1.45
CA ASP A 123 -14.41 -9.33 1.97
C ASP A 123 -15.29 -9.85 0.83
N PRO A 124 -16.06 -10.93 1.04
CA PRO A 124 -17.04 -11.42 0.05
C PRO A 124 -18.14 -10.39 -0.27
N PRO A 125 -18.73 -10.44 -1.48
CA PRO A 125 -18.41 -11.32 -2.61
C PRO A 125 -17.21 -10.82 -3.45
N ASP A 126 -16.85 -11.61 -4.47
CA ASP A 126 -15.90 -11.26 -5.55
C ASP A 126 -14.49 -10.89 -5.05
N ASN A 127 -13.95 -11.71 -4.15
CA ASN A 127 -12.74 -11.41 -3.38
C ASN A 127 -11.60 -12.43 -3.56
N ASP A 128 -11.78 -13.47 -4.38
CA ASP A 128 -10.82 -14.58 -4.46
C ASP A 128 -9.46 -14.13 -5.01
N TYR A 129 -9.44 -13.16 -5.91
CA TYR A 129 -8.21 -12.75 -6.60
C TYR A 129 -7.59 -11.45 -6.06
N LEU A 130 -8.08 -10.93 -4.94
CA LEU A 130 -7.61 -9.68 -4.35
C LEU A 130 -6.71 -9.98 -3.15
N PHE A 131 -5.51 -9.39 -3.13
CA PHE A 131 -4.49 -9.64 -2.11
C PHE A 131 -3.91 -8.32 -1.57
N LEU A 132 -4.20 -7.97 -0.32
CA LEU A 132 -3.67 -6.75 0.29
C LEU A 132 -2.17 -6.92 0.60
N PRO A 133 -1.29 -5.97 0.22
CA PRO A 133 0.14 -6.07 0.53
C PRO A 133 0.43 -6.03 2.04
N ILE A 134 -0.33 -5.22 2.79
CA ILE A 134 -0.16 -4.99 4.22
C ILE A 134 -1.53 -4.92 4.93
N VAL A 135 -1.53 -4.80 6.26
CA VAL A 135 -2.73 -4.62 7.08
C VAL A 135 -3.67 -3.53 6.57
N SER A 136 -4.97 -3.72 6.82
CA SER A 136 -6.03 -2.86 6.28
C SER A 136 -6.11 -1.48 6.93
N TYR A 137 -6.75 -0.51 6.26
CA TYR A 137 -7.09 0.79 6.84
C TYR A 137 -7.92 0.67 8.12
N SER A 138 -8.86 -0.28 8.16
CA SER A 138 -9.70 -0.54 9.34
C SER A 138 -8.83 -0.93 10.52
N GLU A 139 -7.90 -1.87 10.33
CA GLU A 139 -6.98 -2.30 11.38
C GLU A 139 -6.06 -1.16 11.84
N GLN A 140 -5.53 -0.37 10.90
CA GLN A 140 -4.69 0.80 11.22
C GLN A 140 -5.42 1.84 12.07
N VAL A 141 -6.64 2.21 11.67
CA VAL A 141 -7.46 3.19 12.41
C VAL A 141 -7.87 2.64 13.77
N ILE A 142 -8.19 1.35 13.87
CA ILE A 142 -8.52 0.72 15.16
C ILE A 142 -7.30 0.73 16.08
N ALA A 143 -6.10 0.41 15.60
CA ALA A 143 -4.89 0.50 16.41
C ALA A 143 -4.61 1.92 16.92
N LEU A 144 -4.88 2.95 16.11
CA LEU A 144 -4.82 4.34 16.56
C LEU A 144 -5.83 4.63 17.67
N LEU A 145 -7.07 4.12 17.55
CA LEU A 145 -8.08 4.24 18.60
C LEU A 145 -7.69 3.46 19.87
N GLU A 146 -7.10 2.27 19.75
CA GLU A 146 -6.57 1.49 20.88
C GLU A 146 -5.45 2.25 21.60
N TYR A 147 -4.57 2.90 20.84
CA TYR A 147 -3.53 3.78 21.40
C TYR A 147 -4.15 4.98 22.13
N ILE A 148 -5.11 5.67 21.50
CA ILE A 148 -5.81 6.83 22.09
C ILE A 148 -6.53 6.44 23.38
N ALA A 149 -7.26 5.31 23.40
CA ALA A 149 -8.00 4.86 24.58
C ALA A 149 -7.07 4.56 25.77
N LYS A 150 -5.87 4.02 25.51
CA LYS A 150 -4.85 3.78 26.53
C LYS A 150 -4.25 5.08 27.05
N GLU A 151 -3.97 6.04 26.16
CA GLU A 151 -3.38 7.33 26.55
C GLU A 151 -4.39 8.23 27.26
N LYS A 152 -5.64 8.21 26.81
CA LYS A 152 -6.73 9.03 27.35
C LYS A 152 -8.07 8.29 27.28
N PRO A 153 -8.46 7.61 28.37
CA PRO A 153 -9.78 7.00 28.49
C PRO A 153 -10.89 8.04 28.30
N GLY A 154 -11.93 7.69 27.54
CA GLY A 154 -13.06 8.59 27.28
C GLY A 154 -12.78 9.73 26.30
N ALA A 155 -11.68 9.66 25.54
CA ALA A 155 -11.29 10.72 24.62
C ALA A 155 -12.37 11.04 23.57
N LYS A 156 -12.51 12.33 23.27
CA LYS A 156 -13.33 12.81 22.14
C LYS A 156 -12.50 12.88 20.87
N VAL A 157 -12.92 12.14 19.85
CA VAL A 157 -12.20 11.95 18.60
C VAL A 157 -12.99 12.49 17.42
N ALA A 158 -12.35 13.24 16.53
CA ALA A 158 -12.86 13.49 15.19
C ALA A 158 -12.14 12.59 14.18
N LEU A 159 -12.87 12.05 13.21
CA LEU A 159 -12.27 11.42 12.02
C LEU A 159 -12.21 12.45 10.91
N ALA A 160 -11.05 12.66 10.30
CA ALA A 160 -10.86 13.54 9.15
C ALA A 160 -10.41 12.70 7.94
N VAL A 161 -11.32 12.48 7.01
CA VAL A 161 -11.18 11.44 5.97
C VAL A 161 -11.17 12.03 4.56
N HIS A 162 -10.43 11.47 3.62
CA HIS A 162 -10.48 11.90 2.22
C HIS A 162 -11.91 11.75 1.65
N PRO A 163 -12.42 12.67 0.80
CA PRO A 163 -13.80 12.64 0.29
C PRO A 163 -14.01 11.59 -0.81
N SER A 164 -13.61 10.34 -0.57
CA SER A 164 -13.68 9.23 -1.53
C SER A 164 -13.90 7.89 -0.81
N PRO A 165 -14.16 6.78 -1.53
CA PRO A 165 -14.19 5.44 -0.94
C PRO A 165 -12.97 5.13 -0.05
N PHE A 166 -11.77 5.53 -0.49
CA PHE A 166 -10.53 5.44 0.29
C PHE A 166 -10.62 6.07 1.69
N GLY A 167 -11.22 7.26 1.82
CA GLY A 167 -11.35 7.94 3.11
C GLY A 167 -12.42 7.32 4.00
N ARG A 168 -13.54 6.92 3.38
CA ARG A 168 -14.70 6.36 4.09
C ARG A 168 -14.49 4.91 4.53
N ALA A 169 -13.58 4.20 3.88
CA ALA A 169 -13.28 2.77 4.08
C ALA A 169 -13.24 2.32 5.56
N PRO A 170 -12.41 2.91 6.44
CA PRO A 170 -12.31 2.44 7.82
C PRO A 170 -13.41 2.96 8.76
N VAL A 171 -14.26 3.90 8.32
CA VAL A 171 -15.20 4.61 9.22
C VAL A 171 -16.20 3.67 9.91
N PRO A 172 -16.80 2.66 9.24
CA PRO A 172 -17.71 1.73 9.92
C PRO A 172 -17.04 0.96 11.06
N ASP A 173 -15.85 0.43 10.83
CA ASP A 173 -15.11 -0.35 11.84
C ASP A 173 -14.55 0.54 12.94
N ALA A 174 -14.10 1.76 12.62
CA ALA A 174 -13.71 2.77 13.60
C ALA A 174 -14.86 3.09 14.57
N LYS A 175 -16.09 3.23 14.07
CA LYS A 175 -17.29 3.46 14.91
C LYS A 175 -17.60 2.27 15.81
N LYS A 176 -17.42 1.04 15.35
CA LYS A 176 -17.60 -0.17 16.18
C LYS A 176 -16.53 -0.23 17.27
N ALA A 177 -15.26 -0.07 16.91
CA ALA A 177 -14.15 -0.09 17.86
C ALA A 177 -14.22 1.03 18.89
N ALA A 178 -14.63 2.24 18.50
CA ALA A 178 -14.82 3.35 19.44
C ALA A 178 -15.84 3.01 20.55
N LYS A 179 -16.92 2.29 20.23
CA LYS A 179 -17.89 1.82 21.23
C LYS A 179 -17.25 0.84 22.22
N GLU A 180 -16.49 -0.13 21.71
CA GLU A 180 -15.78 -1.12 22.55
C GLU A 180 -14.72 -0.47 23.45
N LEU A 181 -14.11 0.63 22.98
CA LEU A 181 -13.03 1.35 23.68
C LEU A 181 -13.53 2.49 24.57
N GLY A 182 -14.83 2.80 24.58
CA GLY A 182 -15.38 3.96 25.30
C GLY A 182 -14.89 5.31 24.74
N ILE A 183 -14.58 5.38 23.44
CA ILE A 183 -14.24 6.62 22.73
C ILE A 183 -15.50 7.25 22.13
N GLU A 184 -15.61 8.57 22.23
CA GLU A 184 -16.68 9.34 21.56
C GLU A 184 -16.18 9.85 20.20
N ILE A 185 -16.65 9.26 19.10
CA ILE A 185 -16.44 9.87 17.77
C ILE A 185 -17.46 11.02 17.60
N VAL A 186 -17.03 12.24 17.86
CA VAL A 186 -17.88 13.44 17.85
C VAL A 186 -18.20 13.97 16.45
N GLU A 187 -17.33 13.70 15.47
CA GLU A 187 -17.55 14.12 14.09
C GLU A 187 -16.75 13.24 13.11
N VAL A 188 -17.32 13.02 11.92
CA VAL A 188 -16.59 12.50 10.75
C VAL A 188 -16.63 13.60 9.70
N GLN A 189 -15.48 14.21 9.42
CA GLN A 189 -15.33 15.28 8.44
C GLN A 189 -14.66 14.75 7.18
N GLU A 190 -15.31 14.93 6.03
CA GLU A 190 -14.65 14.73 4.74
C GLU A 190 -13.74 15.92 4.42
N MET A 191 -12.46 15.64 4.16
CA MET A 191 -11.39 16.61 4.06
C MET A 191 -10.69 16.46 2.71
N ALA A 192 -11.13 17.22 1.71
CA ALA A 192 -10.42 17.39 0.46
C ALA A 192 -9.16 18.25 0.67
N LYS A 193 -8.26 18.31 -0.31
CA LYS A 193 -7.16 19.29 -0.33
C LYS A 193 -7.72 20.72 -0.24
N GLY A 194 -7.18 21.50 0.70
CA GLY A 194 -7.59 22.87 0.97
C GLY A 194 -6.43 23.72 1.46
N LEU A 195 -6.64 25.03 1.47
CA LEU A 195 -5.66 26.03 1.91
C LEU A 195 -5.86 26.48 3.37
N ASP A 196 -7.05 26.26 3.92
CA ASP A 196 -7.43 26.71 5.26
C ASP A 196 -8.47 25.75 5.86
N TYR A 197 -8.21 25.25 7.06
CA TYR A 197 -9.14 24.45 7.85
C TYR A 197 -9.52 25.09 9.19
N THR A 198 -9.29 26.40 9.36
CA THR A 198 -9.58 27.15 10.58
C THR A 198 -11.02 26.98 11.07
N ALA A 199 -12.00 27.03 10.17
CA ALA A 199 -13.41 26.86 10.54
C ALA A 199 -13.71 25.44 11.08
N THR A 200 -13.13 24.42 10.45
CA THR A 200 -13.24 23.03 10.90
C THR A 200 -12.59 22.84 12.27
N LEU A 201 -11.38 23.39 12.45
CA LEU A 201 -10.64 23.31 13.71
C LEU A 201 -11.35 24.02 14.86
N LYS A 202 -11.91 25.22 14.62
CA LYS A 202 -12.73 25.94 15.61
C LYS A 202 -13.97 25.13 15.99
N ARG A 203 -14.63 24.51 15.02
CA ARG A 203 -15.79 23.64 15.28
C ARG A 203 -15.39 22.41 16.12
N PHE A 204 -14.26 21.77 15.79
CA PHE A 204 -13.71 20.66 16.56
C PHE A 204 -13.39 21.08 18.00
N ALA A 205 -12.72 22.21 18.20
CA ALA A 205 -12.42 22.75 19.51
C ALA A 205 -13.70 23.04 20.32
N ASN A 206 -14.72 23.64 19.70
CA ASN A 206 -16.01 23.90 20.36
C ASN A 206 -16.76 22.62 20.76
N LYS A 207 -16.56 21.52 20.03
CA LYS A 207 -17.08 20.19 20.38
C LYS A 207 -16.23 19.44 21.40
N GLY A 208 -15.10 20.03 21.82
CA GLY A 208 -14.16 19.43 22.75
C GLY A 208 -13.38 18.27 22.15
N VAL A 209 -13.13 18.25 20.82
CA VAL A 209 -12.26 17.27 20.18
C VAL A 209 -10.86 17.33 20.79
N GLU A 210 -10.33 16.18 21.16
CA GLU A 210 -9.02 16.04 21.80
C GLU A 210 -8.01 15.36 20.87
N TYR A 211 -8.51 14.50 19.97
CA TYR A 211 -7.72 13.84 18.93
C TYR A 211 -8.41 13.95 17.57
N ILE A 212 -7.62 14.12 16.51
CA ILE A 212 -8.07 13.93 15.13
C ILE A 212 -7.36 12.71 14.56
N VAL A 213 -8.14 11.74 14.07
CA VAL A 213 -7.63 10.57 13.35
C VAL A 213 -7.83 10.76 11.85
N TYR A 214 -6.74 10.64 11.08
CA TYR A 214 -6.70 10.91 9.65
C TYR A 214 -6.68 9.63 8.83
N GLN A 215 -7.67 9.46 7.95
CA GLN A 215 -7.63 8.56 6.80
C GLN A 215 -7.56 9.44 5.54
N ASN A 216 -6.37 9.87 5.15
CA ASN A 216 -6.16 10.81 4.06
C ASN A 216 -4.76 10.65 3.46
N VAL A 217 -4.38 11.50 2.51
CA VAL A 217 -2.99 11.67 2.07
C VAL A 217 -2.30 12.81 2.84
N ALA A 218 -0.97 12.86 2.80
CA ALA A 218 -0.16 13.79 3.61
C ALA A 218 -0.48 15.28 3.38
N GLY A 219 -0.78 15.71 2.15
CA GLY A 219 -1.03 17.13 1.82
C GLY A 219 -2.15 17.81 2.64
N PRO A 220 -3.39 17.34 2.57
CA PRO A 220 -4.50 17.86 3.39
C PRO A 220 -4.21 17.81 4.90
N VAL A 221 -3.57 16.74 5.38
CA VAL A 221 -3.21 16.58 6.80
C VAL A 221 -2.20 17.64 7.22
N ALA A 222 -1.17 17.88 6.41
CA ALA A 222 -0.16 18.90 6.68
C ALA A 222 -0.76 20.30 6.85
N THR A 223 -1.71 20.69 5.99
CA THR A 223 -2.40 21.98 6.14
C THR A 223 -3.22 22.03 7.44
N MET A 224 -3.97 20.97 7.76
CA MET A 224 -4.77 20.88 8.99
C MET A 224 -3.92 21.03 10.26
N ILE A 225 -2.78 20.35 10.35
CA ILE A 225 -1.91 20.42 11.54
C ILE A 225 -1.17 21.75 11.66
N LYS A 226 -0.78 22.35 10.52
CA LYS A 226 -0.21 23.72 10.50
C LYS A 226 -1.22 24.76 10.98
N ASP A 227 -2.48 24.64 10.56
CA ASP A 227 -3.55 25.52 11.04
C ASP A 227 -3.86 25.31 12.53
N ALA A 228 -3.90 24.05 13.00
CA ALA A 228 -4.11 23.74 14.41
C ALA A 228 -3.03 24.38 15.30
N LYS A 229 -1.76 24.26 14.88
CA LYS A 229 -0.63 24.90 15.54
C LYS A 229 -0.71 26.43 15.51
N ARG A 230 -1.01 27.03 14.35
CA ARG A 230 -1.20 28.49 14.19
C ARG A 230 -2.29 29.03 15.11
N LEU A 231 -3.36 28.25 15.32
CA LEU A 231 -4.46 28.59 16.22
C LEU A 231 -4.16 28.31 17.71
N GLY A 232 -3.00 27.74 18.03
CA GLY A 232 -2.62 27.39 19.40
C GLY A 232 -3.43 26.23 20.01
N LEU A 233 -4.11 25.44 19.17
CA LEU A 233 -4.94 24.32 19.63
C LEU A 233 -4.06 23.19 20.18
N LYS A 234 -4.57 22.51 21.21
CA LYS A 234 -3.91 21.36 21.86
C LYS A 234 -4.46 20.01 21.40
N ILE A 235 -5.14 20.00 20.26
CA ILE A 235 -5.70 18.80 19.65
C ILE A 235 -4.52 17.93 19.17
N LYS A 236 -4.50 16.66 19.57
CA LYS A 236 -3.49 15.70 19.13
C LYS A 236 -3.88 15.08 17.79
N HIS A 237 -2.90 14.58 17.07
CA HIS A 237 -3.05 14.15 15.68
C HIS A 237 -2.58 12.70 15.52
N ALA A 238 -3.40 11.88 14.86
CA ALA A 238 -3.13 10.46 14.61
C ALA A 238 -3.41 10.14 13.14
N ALA A 239 -2.52 9.43 12.45
CA ALA A 239 -2.60 9.21 11.01
C ALA A 239 -2.54 7.72 10.65
N ALA A 240 -3.41 7.27 9.74
CA ALA A 240 -3.26 5.99 9.05
C ALA A 240 -2.13 6.07 8.01
N HIS A 241 -1.80 4.94 7.35
CA HIS A 241 -0.60 4.80 6.52
C HIS A 241 -0.35 5.97 5.55
N TYR A 242 -1.34 6.31 4.72
CA TYR A 242 -1.18 7.33 3.67
C TYR A 242 -1.12 8.79 4.18
N ALA A 243 -1.49 9.03 5.43
CA ALA A 243 -1.59 10.37 6.01
C ALA A 243 -0.29 10.84 6.67
N GLY A 244 0.68 9.94 6.90
CA GLY A 244 1.88 10.21 7.69
C GLY A 244 3.20 10.03 6.94
N GLY A 245 4.21 9.52 7.65
CA GLY A 245 5.54 9.26 7.10
C GLY A 245 6.38 10.50 6.79
N PRO A 246 7.56 10.31 6.18
CA PRO A 246 8.46 11.42 5.82
C PRO A 246 7.83 12.50 4.93
N ASP A 247 6.83 12.14 4.12
CA ASP A 247 6.07 13.11 3.34
C ASP A 247 5.28 14.10 4.19
N LEU A 248 4.63 13.64 5.27
CA LEU A 248 3.96 14.54 6.22
C LEU A 248 4.97 15.44 6.92
N LEU A 249 6.10 14.89 7.39
CA LEU A 249 7.15 15.66 8.07
C LEU A 249 7.70 16.77 7.18
N ARG A 250 7.97 16.47 5.91
CA ARG A 250 8.43 17.44 4.91
C ARG A 250 7.39 18.53 4.64
N LEU A 251 6.11 18.18 4.59
CA LEU A 251 5.03 19.13 4.26
C LEU A 251 4.61 20.00 5.44
N ALA A 252 4.66 19.47 6.66
CA ALA A 252 4.17 20.15 7.87
C ALA A 252 5.29 20.73 8.74
N GLY A 253 6.53 20.26 8.57
CA GLY A 253 7.67 20.68 9.38
C GLY A 253 7.41 20.45 10.86
N ASP A 254 7.72 21.47 11.66
CA ASP A 254 7.60 21.45 13.11
C ASP A 254 6.13 21.37 13.62
N ALA A 255 5.13 21.47 12.76
CA ALA A 255 3.73 21.24 13.10
C ALA A 255 3.38 19.75 13.20
N ALA A 256 4.23 18.86 12.66
CA ALA A 256 4.05 17.41 12.77
C ALA A 256 4.57 16.82 14.08
N GLU A 257 5.26 17.60 14.93
CA GLU A 257 5.80 17.10 16.19
C GLU A 257 4.69 16.48 17.07
N GLY A 258 4.93 15.26 17.54
CA GLY A 258 3.99 14.49 18.35
C GLY A 258 2.86 13.80 17.59
N VAL A 259 2.77 13.92 16.25
CA VAL A 259 1.82 13.14 15.44
C VAL A 259 2.07 11.65 15.66
N ILE A 260 1.00 10.91 15.93
CA ILE A 260 1.00 9.45 15.99
C ILE A 260 0.70 8.90 14.60
N TRP A 261 1.39 7.85 14.17
CA TRP A 261 1.21 7.27 12.85
C TRP A 261 1.35 5.75 12.88
N VAL A 262 0.65 5.07 11.99
CA VAL A 262 0.70 3.60 11.86
C VAL A 262 1.14 3.20 10.47
N THR A 263 2.07 2.25 10.38
CA THR A 263 2.50 1.65 9.11
C THR A 263 3.10 0.26 9.31
N SER A 264 3.12 -0.53 8.22
CA SER A 264 3.79 -1.84 8.14
C SER A 264 5.17 -1.78 7.50
N TYR A 265 5.73 -0.58 7.30
CA TYR A 265 7.02 -0.40 6.63
C TYR A 265 8.09 0.10 7.59
N PHE A 266 9.35 -0.22 7.28
CA PHE A 266 10.51 0.41 7.90
C PHE A 266 10.71 1.83 7.37
N MET A 267 11.19 2.74 8.21
CA MET A 267 11.55 4.10 7.84
C MET A 267 12.94 4.16 7.24
N PRO A 268 13.21 5.12 6.32
CA PRO A 268 14.48 5.22 5.60
C PRO A 268 15.70 5.46 6.51
N TYR A 269 15.49 5.92 7.74
CA TYR A 269 16.53 6.21 8.74
C TYR A 269 16.61 5.15 9.85
N GLU A 270 15.89 4.04 9.75
CA GLU A 270 16.04 2.91 10.66
C GLU A 270 17.25 2.05 10.28
N ASP A 271 17.90 1.45 11.29
CA ASP A 271 18.93 0.43 11.08
C ASP A 271 18.28 -0.92 10.77
N ALA A 272 17.65 -0.99 9.60
CA ALA A 272 17.00 -2.19 9.08
C ALA A 272 17.55 -2.51 7.69
N ALA A 273 17.83 -3.79 7.42
CA ALA A 273 18.34 -4.23 6.11
C ALA A 273 17.43 -3.78 4.96
N GLY A 274 16.12 -3.80 5.18
CA GLY A 274 15.10 -3.25 4.28
C GLY A 274 15.25 -1.78 3.96
N ALA A 275 15.38 -0.94 4.98
CA ALA A 275 15.58 0.49 4.82
C ALA A 275 16.87 0.80 4.05
N ALA A 276 17.96 0.10 4.39
CA ALA A 276 19.23 0.21 3.69
C ALA A 276 19.13 -0.25 2.21
N PHE A 277 18.36 -1.30 1.94
CA PHE A 277 18.12 -1.79 0.59
C PHE A 277 17.35 -0.76 -0.25
N VAL A 278 16.24 -0.24 0.26
CA VAL A 278 15.40 0.78 -0.42
C VAL A 278 16.24 2.01 -0.75
N LYS A 279 17.06 2.48 0.20
CA LYS A 279 17.96 3.61 0.00
C LYS A 279 18.97 3.35 -1.13
N LYS A 280 19.71 2.23 -1.05
CA LYS A 280 20.70 1.85 -2.07
C LYS A 280 20.08 1.71 -3.45
N LEU A 281 18.85 1.17 -3.52
CA LEU A 281 18.18 0.97 -4.79
C LEU A 281 17.74 2.30 -5.42
N GLY A 282 17.15 3.18 -4.63
CA GLY A 282 16.81 4.52 -5.10
C GLY A 282 18.03 5.33 -5.55
N GLU A 283 19.15 5.23 -4.84
CA GLU A 283 20.43 5.84 -5.25
C GLU A 283 20.95 5.23 -6.55
N ARG A 284 20.92 3.90 -6.70
CA ARG A 284 21.31 3.18 -7.95
C ARG A 284 20.54 3.69 -9.16
N TYR A 285 19.25 3.98 -9.00
CA TYR A 285 18.39 4.50 -10.07
C TYR A 285 18.22 6.02 -10.08
N LYS A 286 19.04 6.74 -9.30
CA LYS A 286 19.11 8.21 -9.28
C LYS A 286 17.75 8.85 -8.95
N ARG A 287 16.96 8.21 -8.08
CA ARG A 287 15.74 8.81 -7.55
C ARG A 287 16.09 10.00 -6.66
N PRO A 288 15.28 11.07 -6.66
CA PRO A 288 15.47 12.19 -5.76
C PRO A 288 15.25 11.76 -4.31
N ALA A 289 15.86 12.50 -3.37
CA ALA A 289 15.81 12.16 -1.95
C ALA A 289 14.37 12.04 -1.41
N ASP A 290 13.45 12.89 -1.87
CA ASP A 290 12.04 12.84 -1.47
C ASP A 290 11.36 11.51 -1.85
N THR A 291 11.76 10.89 -2.96
CA THR A 291 11.28 9.56 -3.37
C THR A 291 11.87 8.48 -2.49
N ILE A 292 13.18 8.52 -2.27
CA ILE A 292 13.90 7.53 -1.47
C ILE A 292 13.38 7.52 -0.03
N GLU A 293 13.05 8.70 0.51
CA GLU A 293 12.55 8.87 1.85
C GLU A 293 11.04 8.57 1.97
N SER A 294 10.26 8.67 0.90
CA SER A 294 8.83 8.39 0.95
C SER A 294 8.56 6.94 1.32
N VAL A 295 7.66 6.71 2.28
CA VAL A 295 7.18 5.35 2.62
C VAL A 295 6.39 4.72 1.47
N HIS A 296 5.89 5.51 0.52
CA HIS A 296 5.13 5.00 -0.62
C HIS A 296 6.02 4.37 -1.69
N TYR A 297 7.31 4.71 -1.71
CA TYR A 297 8.30 4.09 -2.60
C TYR A 297 8.50 2.59 -2.29
N PRO A 298 8.85 2.16 -1.04
CA PRO A 298 8.88 0.74 -0.71
C PRO A 298 7.50 0.07 -0.76
N SER A 299 6.39 0.79 -0.59
CA SER A 299 5.05 0.22 -0.82
C SER A 299 4.84 -0.25 -2.26
N GLY A 300 5.31 0.53 -3.24
CA GLY A 300 5.30 0.12 -4.65
C GLY A 300 6.25 -1.05 -4.94
N MET A 301 7.44 -1.02 -4.33
CA MET A 301 8.39 -2.14 -4.45
C MET A 301 7.79 -3.44 -3.91
N LEU A 302 7.09 -3.40 -2.78
CA LEU A 302 6.50 -4.58 -2.15
C LEU A 302 5.43 -5.21 -3.05
N ALA A 303 4.53 -4.41 -3.62
CA ALA A 303 3.51 -4.93 -4.53
C ALA A 303 4.12 -5.58 -5.79
N ALA A 304 5.14 -4.95 -6.39
CA ALA A 304 5.89 -5.55 -7.49
C ALA A 304 6.62 -6.84 -7.07
N ALA A 305 7.22 -6.85 -5.87
CA ALA A 305 7.90 -8.02 -5.32
C ALA A 305 6.98 -9.23 -5.17
N ILE A 306 5.76 -8.99 -4.66
CA ILE A 306 4.74 -10.02 -4.49
C ILE A 306 4.36 -10.64 -5.84
N ALA A 307 3.99 -9.81 -6.82
CA ALA A 307 3.60 -10.28 -8.15
C ALA A 307 4.75 -11.05 -8.84
N ILE A 308 5.96 -10.48 -8.83
CA ILE A 308 7.12 -11.10 -9.48
C ILE A 308 7.49 -12.42 -8.80
N GLU A 309 7.37 -12.52 -7.48
CA GLU A 309 7.62 -13.77 -6.75
C GLU A 309 6.65 -14.87 -7.17
N ALA A 310 5.35 -14.56 -7.26
CA ALA A 310 4.33 -15.53 -7.68
C ALA A 310 4.53 -15.96 -9.15
N ILE A 311 4.79 -15.01 -10.06
CA ILE A 311 5.13 -15.28 -11.47
C ILE A 311 6.37 -16.19 -11.57
N LYS A 312 7.42 -15.88 -10.80
CA LYS A 312 8.66 -16.67 -10.76
C LYS A 312 8.39 -18.10 -10.30
N ARG A 313 7.58 -18.31 -9.27
CA ARG A 313 7.24 -19.64 -8.75
C ARG A 313 6.45 -20.46 -9.77
N ALA A 314 5.45 -19.85 -10.40
CA ALA A 314 4.68 -20.47 -11.47
C ALA A 314 5.60 -20.91 -12.63
N HIS A 315 6.49 -20.03 -13.07
CA HIS A 315 7.47 -20.34 -14.11
C HIS A 315 8.40 -21.49 -13.73
N LYS A 316 8.97 -21.47 -12.51
CA LYS A 316 9.85 -22.54 -12.02
C LYS A 316 9.14 -23.88 -11.86
N ALA A 317 7.82 -23.86 -11.66
CA ALA A 317 6.97 -25.06 -11.66
C ALA A 317 6.62 -25.55 -13.08
N GLY A 318 7.19 -24.94 -14.13
CA GLY A 318 6.94 -25.29 -15.52
C GLY A 318 5.54 -24.89 -16.02
N LYS A 319 4.89 -23.94 -15.33
CA LYS A 319 3.55 -23.45 -15.71
C LYS A 319 3.64 -22.25 -16.65
N PRO A 320 2.61 -22.01 -17.49
CA PRO A 320 2.46 -20.77 -18.23
C PRO A 320 2.45 -19.56 -17.29
N VAL A 321 2.89 -18.40 -17.80
CA VAL A 321 2.96 -17.13 -17.06
C VAL A 321 2.37 -15.95 -17.83
N THR A 322 1.57 -16.25 -18.86
CA THR A 322 0.85 -15.28 -19.70
C THR A 322 -0.50 -15.86 -20.10
N GLY A 323 -1.48 -14.99 -20.37
CA GLY A 323 -2.84 -15.38 -20.73
C GLY A 323 -3.57 -16.11 -19.60
N ASP A 324 -4.68 -16.75 -19.93
CA ASP A 324 -5.59 -17.38 -18.95
C ASP A 324 -4.87 -18.41 -18.07
N ALA A 325 -4.11 -19.33 -18.68
CA ALA A 325 -3.33 -20.32 -17.95
C ALA A 325 -2.23 -19.69 -17.07
N GLY A 326 -1.73 -18.51 -17.46
CA GLY A 326 -0.80 -17.73 -16.64
C GLY A 326 -1.47 -17.12 -15.41
N ARG A 327 -2.68 -16.56 -15.57
CA ARG A 327 -3.47 -16.02 -14.47
C ARG A 327 -3.82 -17.11 -13.45
N GLU A 328 -4.28 -18.27 -13.91
CA GLU A 328 -4.55 -19.43 -13.07
C GLU A 328 -3.30 -19.90 -12.30
N ALA A 329 -2.15 -20.00 -12.97
CA ALA A 329 -0.92 -20.46 -12.36
C ALA A 329 -0.38 -19.47 -11.32
N VAL A 330 -0.43 -18.17 -11.60
CA VAL A 330 0.00 -17.12 -10.64
C VAL A 330 -0.92 -17.08 -9.44
N TYR A 331 -2.23 -17.16 -9.64
CA TYR A 331 -3.21 -17.25 -8.55
C TYR A 331 -2.94 -18.45 -7.64
N ALA A 332 -2.67 -19.63 -8.22
CA ALA A 332 -2.35 -20.82 -7.43
C ALA A 332 -1.09 -20.67 -6.56
N GLU A 333 -0.11 -19.87 -7.00
CA GLU A 333 1.07 -19.54 -6.18
C GLU A 333 0.78 -18.48 -5.12
N MET A 334 -0.12 -17.52 -5.39
CA MET A 334 -0.57 -16.54 -4.40
C MET A 334 -1.22 -17.20 -3.19
N LEU A 335 -2.10 -18.20 -3.39
CA LEU A 335 -2.82 -18.90 -2.30
C LEU A 335 -1.94 -19.66 -1.30
N LYS A 336 -0.63 -19.72 -1.52
CA LYS A 336 0.36 -20.39 -0.66
C LYS A 336 1.66 -19.60 -0.56
N LEU A 337 1.62 -18.31 -0.89
CA LEU A 337 2.82 -17.49 -0.99
C LEU A 337 3.38 -17.24 0.42
N SER A 338 4.67 -17.47 0.60
CA SER A 338 5.39 -17.11 1.81
C SER A 338 6.81 -16.73 1.42
N PHE A 339 7.20 -15.48 1.68
CA PHE A 339 8.55 -14.98 1.46
C PHE A 339 8.79 -13.68 2.24
N ASP A 340 10.04 -13.34 2.47
CA ASP A 340 10.43 -12.09 3.12
C ASP A 340 11.32 -11.26 2.17
N PRO A 341 10.78 -10.22 1.51
CA PRO A 341 11.56 -9.31 0.70
C PRO A 341 12.33 -8.27 1.54
N GLY A 342 12.14 -8.24 2.86
CA GLY A 342 12.72 -7.25 3.76
C GLY A 342 12.17 -5.83 3.60
N LEU A 343 11.13 -5.63 2.79
CA LEU A 343 10.59 -4.29 2.48
C LEU A 343 9.62 -3.76 3.56
N ALA A 344 9.19 -4.62 4.48
CA ALA A 344 8.17 -4.34 5.48
C ALA A 344 8.57 -4.94 6.83
N VAL A 345 7.80 -4.65 7.89
CA VAL A 345 8.11 -5.03 9.27
C VAL A 345 7.82 -6.51 9.60
N GLY A 346 7.47 -7.30 8.58
CA GLY A 346 7.19 -8.71 8.67
C GLY A 346 7.23 -9.37 7.29
N PRO A 347 7.21 -10.71 7.23
CA PRO A 347 7.18 -11.44 5.98
C PRO A 347 5.84 -11.24 5.27
N VAL A 348 5.81 -11.52 3.96
CA VAL A 348 4.57 -11.65 3.21
C VAL A 348 4.10 -13.10 3.31
N THR A 349 2.87 -13.30 3.77
CA THR A 349 2.20 -14.60 3.77
C THR A 349 0.79 -14.48 3.22
N TYR A 350 0.41 -15.38 2.30
CA TYR A 350 -0.94 -15.53 1.81
C TYR A 350 -1.35 -16.99 1.90
N THR A 351 -2.60 -17.22 2.27
CA THR A 351 -3.25 -18.54 2.22
C THR A 351 -4.55 -18.42 1.43
N LYS A 352 -5.31 -19.51 1.32
CA LYS A 352 -6.65 -19.46 0.73
C LYS A 352 -7.65 -18.70 1.61
N GLU A 353 -7.39 -18.63 2.91
CA GLU A 353 -8.28 -17.99 3.89
C GLU A 353 -7.77 -16.62 4.36
N ASP A 354 -6.51 -16.29 4.06
CA ASP A 354 -5.87 -15.03 4.46
C ASP A 354 -5.19 -14.35 3.27
N HIS A 355 -5.81 -13.25 2.83
CA HIS A 355 -5.36 -12.44 1.70
C HIS A 355 -4.72 -11.12 2.17
N VAL A 356 -4.17 -11.08 3.40
CA VAL A 356 -3.35 -9.97 3.92
C VAL A 356 -1.89 -10.41 4.00
N GLY A 357 -1.01 -9.71 3.27
CA GLY A 357 0.38 -10.13 3.08
C GLY A 357 1.22 -9.94 4.34
N VAL A 358 1.60 -8.69 4.60
CA VAL A 358 2.25 -8.32 5.87
C VAL A 358 1.16 -7.95 6.87
N ASP A 359 0.85 -8.89 7.75
CA ASP A 359 -0.21 -8.78 8.75
C ASP A 359 0.24 -8.05 10.03
N HIS A 360 1.46 -7.51 10.09
CA HIS A 360 1.96 -6.73 11.23
C HIS A 360 2.09 -5.24 10.90
N MET A 361 1.88 -4.39 11.90
CA MET A 361 2.10 -2.95 11.84
C MET A 361 2.76 -2.43 13.12
N ARG A 362 3.28 -1.20 13.07
CA ARG A 362 3.82 -0.48 14.23
C ARG A 362 3.10 0.85 14.42
N VAL A 363 3.07 1.33 15.66
CA VAL A 363 2.77 2.73 15.96
C VAL A 363 4.09 3.49 16.07
N LEU A 364 4.15 4.67 15.46
CA LEU A 364 5.27 5.58 15.46
C LEU A 364 4.82 6.95 15.97
N ARG A 365 5.76 7.73 16.51
CA ARG A 365 5.55 9.13 16.88
C ARG A 365 6.55 10.02 16.16
N ALA A 366 6.08 11.15 15.64
CA ALA A 366 6.95 12.19 15.12
C ALA A 366 7.72 12.86 16.27
N GLU A 367 9.04 12.72 16.28
CA GLU A 367 9.96 13.30 17.26
C GLU A 367 11.20 13.82 16.53
N GLY A 368 11.52 15.11 16.68
CA GLY A 368 12.73 15.70 16.12
C GLY A 368 12.84 15.57 14.60
N GLY A 369 11.72 15.67 13.88
CA GLY A 369 11.67 15.55 12.43
C GLY A 369 11.78 14.13 11.89
N LYS A 370 11.54 13.11 12.72
CA LYS A 370 11.49 11.69 12.34
C LYS A 370 10.29 10.99 12.98
N PHE A 371 9.67 10.05 12.29
CA PHE A 371 8.76 9.09 12.92
C PHE A 371 9.57 7.96 13.59
N VAL A 372 9.57 7.92 14.91
CA VAL A 372 10.24 6.91 15.72
C VAL A 372 9.24 5.83 16.14
N PRO A 373 9.51 4.53 15.96
CA PRO A 373 8.63 3.48 16.43
C PRO A 373 8.49 3.51 17.96
N ILE A 374 7.26 3.45 18.45
CA ILE A 374 6.92 3.40 19.88
C ILE A 374 6.28 2.05 20.28
N THR A 375 6.16 1.13 19.32
CA THR A 375 5.75 -0.25 19.54
C THR A 375 6.62 -1.18 18.70
N GLU A 376 6.77 -2.42 19.16
CA GLU A 376 7.13 -3.54 18.30
C GLU A 376 6.01 -3.82 17.27
N PRO A 377 6.29 -4.57 16.19
CA PRO A 377 5.27 -5.03 15.26
C PRO A 377 4.17 -5.83 15.96
N PHE A 378 2.90 -5.54 15.66
CA PHE A 378 1.75 -6.20 16.27
C PHE A 378 0.54 -6.27 15.33
N GLN A 379 -0.48 -7.01 15.78
CA GLN A 379 -1.81 -7.13 15.18
C GLN A 379 -2.87 -6.66 16.16
N SER A 380 -3.93 -6.01 15.65
CA SER A 380 -5.06 -5.61 16.48
C SER A 380 -6.03 -6.77 16.67
N LYS A 381 -6.10 -7.29 17.91
CA LYS A 381 -7.15 -8.27 18.27
C LYS A 381 -8.54 -7.65 18.19
N LEU A 382 -8.68 -6.36 18.52
CA LEU A 382 -9.96 -5.67 18.47
C LEU A 382 -10.47 -5.55 17.03
N PHE A 383 -9.60 -5.32 16.05
CA PHE A 383 -9.99 -5.33 14.64
C PHE A 383 -10.68 -6.63 14.24
N ARG A 384 -10.07 -7.79 14.55
CA ARG A 384 -10.67 -9.10 14.25
C ARG A 384 -12.04 -9.28 14.89
N LYS A 385 -12.19 -8.83 16.14
CA LYS A 385 -13.47 -8.86 16.86
C LYS A 385 -14.54 -8.00 16.17
N VAL A 386 -14.25 -6.74 15.86
CA VAL A 386 -15.29 -5.81 15.37
C VAL A 386 -15.63 -6.00 13.89
N HIS A 387 -14.67 -6.49 13.11
CA HIS A 387 -14.84 -6.66 11.68
C HIS A 387 -15.38 -8.07 11.35
N TYR A 388 -14.74 -9.12 11.89
CA TYR A 388 -15.12 -10.52 11.63
C TYR A 388 -16.04 -11.14 12.68
N GLY A 389 -16.23 -10.50 13.84
CA GLY A 389 -16.97 -11.09 14.96
C GLY A 389 -16.20 -12.20 15.70
N LYS A 390 -14.86 -12.26 15.53
CA LYS A 390 -14.00 -13.35 16.01
C LYS A 390 -13.04 -12.92 17.11
#